data_AF-A0A2N7VJC2-F1
#
_entry.id   AF-A0A2N7VJC2-F1
#
_cell.length_a   1.000
_cell.length_b   1.000
_cell.length_c   1.000
_cell.angle_alpha   90.00
_cell.angle_beta   90.00
_cell.angle_gamma   90.00
#
_symmetry.space_group_name_H-M   'P 1'
#
loop_
_entity.id
_entity.type
_entity.pdbx_description
1 polymer ?
#
loop_
_entity_poly.entity_id
_entity_poly.type
_entity_poly.pdbx_seq_one_letter_code
_entity_poly.pdbx_strand_id
1 'polypeptide(L)' 'MVHGDALWFAAYEFGWGYKAFKLPADVAQRELGALDSSARQLTLAFELGRQRIAGAVAPMCAEYAGQRIALKTGDLHA' A
#
# COMPACT_ATOMS: atom_id res chain seq x y z
N MET A 1 -8.98 -2.51 -2.77
CA MET A 1 -10.11 -1.80 -3.41
C MET A 1 -9.71 -0.36 -3.69
N VAL A 2 -10.00 0.15 -4.88
CA VAL A 2 -9.70 1.54 -5.24
C VAL A 2 -10.83 2.45 -4.74
N HIS A 3 -10.45 3.53 -4.06
CA HIS A 3 -11.33 4.55 -3.51
C HIS A 3 -10.82 5.93 -3.93
N GLY A 4 -11.46 6.52 -4.95
CA GLY A 4 -11.01 7.77 -5.54
C GLY A 4 -9.58 7.61 -6.06
N ASP A 5 -8.68 8.44 -5.54
CA ASP A 5 -7.27 8.51 -5.96
C ASP A 5 -6.33 7.66 -5.08
N ALA A 6 -6.81 6.53 -4.57
CA ALA A 6 -6.01 5.63 -3.73
C ALA A 6 -6.52 4.18 -3.77
N LEU A 7 -5.62 3.23 -3.55
CA LEU A 7 -5.93 1.83 -3.32
C LEU A 7 -5.86 1.51 -1.83
N TRP A 8 -6.95 0.99 -1.28
CA TRP A 8 -7.02 0.52 0.10
C TRP A 8 -6.86 -0.99 0.14
N PHE A 9 -6.05 -1.47 1.06
CA PHE A 9 -5.81 -2.89 1.26
C PHE A 9 -5.61 -3.18 2.75
N ALA A 10 -5.66 -4.46 3.11
CA ALA A 10 -5.25 -4.92 4.42
C ALA A 10 -4.09 -5.90 4.25
N ALA A 11 -3.16 -5.87 5.20
CA ALA A 11 -2.13 -6.88 5.34
C ALA A 11 -2.35 -7.64 6.66
N TYR A 12 -1.87 -8.87 6.69
CA TYR A 12 -1.90 -9.73 7.87
C TYR A 12 -0.52 -10.33 8.06
N GLU A 13 -0.06 -10.36 9.31
CA GLU A 13 1.12 -11.08 9.73
C GLU A 13 0.90 -11.63 11.14
N PHE A 14 1.61 -12.72 11.45
CA PHE A 14 1.61 -13.24 12.80
C PHE A 14 2.24 -12.21 13.77
N GLY A 15 1.58 -12.01 14.91
CA GLY A 15 2.05 -11.09 15.96
C GLY A 15 1.33 -9.74 15.99
N TRP A 16 0.86 -9.20 14.85
CA TRP A 16 0.13 -7.92 14.83
C TRP A 16 -1.24 -7.94 14.14
N GLY A 17 -1.67 -9.08 13.58
CA GLY A 17 -3.05 -9.27 13.10
C GLY A 17 -3.34 -8.56 11.77
N TYR A 18 -4.57 -8.11 11.55
CA TYR A 18 -4.94 -7.35 10.35
C TYR A 18 -4.72 -5.85 10.53
N LYS A 19 -4.11 -5.20 9.53
CA LYS A 19 -3.94 -3.74 9.49
C LYS A 19 -4.36 -3.16 8.16
N ALA A 20 -5.02 -2.01 8.22
CA ALA A 20 -5.52 -1.31 7.04
C ALA A 20 -4.50 -0.29 6.51
N PHE A 21 -4.29 -0.31 5.20
CA PHE A 21 -3.38 0.57 4.50
C PHE A 21 -4.09 1.35 3.40
N LYS A 22 -3.55 2.54 3.10
CA LYS A 22 -3.88 3.36 1.94
C LYS A 22 -2.61 3.52 1.13
N LEU A 23 -2.67 3.14 -0.15
CA LEU A 23 -1.69 3.45 -1.17
C LEU A 23 -2.23 4.60 -2.03
N PRO A 24 -1.76 5.85 -1.85
CA PRO A 24 -2.11 6.96 -2.72
C PRO A 24 -1.72 6.71 -4.18
N ALA A 25 -2.49 7.23 -5.14
CA ALA A 25 -2.21 7.06 -6.56
C ALA A 25 -0.86 7.65 -6.96
N ASP A 26 -0.50 8.82 -6.43
CA ASP A 26 0.79 9.46 -6.70
C ASP A 26 1.98 8.59 -6.24
N VAL A 27 1.84 7.91 -5.09
CA VAL A 27 2.84 6.94 -4.61
C VAL A 27 2.88 5.71 -5.52
N ALA A 28 1.72 5.18 -5.93
CA ALA A 28 1.66 4.05 -6.86
C ALA A 28 2.28 4.38 -8.24
N GLN A 29 2.09 5.61 -8.74
CA GLN A 29 2.70 6.05 -9.99
C GLN A 29 4.22 6.18 -9.86
N ARG A 30 4.69 6.85 -8.80
CA ARG A 30 6.12 7.12 -8.59
C ARG A 30 6.92 5.86 -8.29
N GLU A 31 6.36 4.95 -7.51
CA GLU A 31 7.14 3.84 -6.92
C GLU A 31 6.78 2.48 -7.47
N LEU A 32 5.56 2.30 -7.99
CA LEU A 32 5.07 1.02 -8.51
C LEU A 32 4.80 1.05 -10.03
N GLY A 33 5.00 2.20 -10.67
CA GLY A 33 4.88 2.35 -12.12
C GLY A 33 3.45 2.35 -12.64
N ALA A 34 2.46 2.72 -11.82
CA ALA A 34 1.12 2.99 -12.34
C ALA A 34 1.18 4.13 -13.37
N LEU A 35 0.51 3.98 -14.51
CA LEU A 35 0.52 5.02 -15.55
C LEU A 35 -0.42 6.18 -15.22
N ASP A 36 -1.53 5.90 -14.55
CA ASP A 36 -2.55 6.86 -14.15
C ASP A 36 -3.24 6.40 -12.85
N SER A 37 -4.19 7.21 -12.36
CA SER A 37 -5.00 6.91 -11.17
C SER A 37 -6.23 6.05 -11.45
N SER A 38 -6.37 5.49 -12.65
CA SER A 38 -7.48 4.60 -12.95
C SER A 38 -7.43 3.36 -12.06
N ALA A 39 -8.59 2.84 -11.71
CA ALA A 39 -8.68 1.67 -10.85
C ALA A 39 -7.93 0.46 -11.44
N ARG A 40 -7.89 0.33 -12.77
CA ARG A 40 -7.16 -0.71 -13.48
C ARG A 40 -5.64 -0.57 -13.29
N GLN A 41 -5.08 0.62 -13.50
CA GLN A 41 -3.64 0.85 -13.35
C GLN A 41 -3.19 0.70 -11.89
N LEU A 42 -3.96 1.25 -10.95
CA LEU A 42 -3.66 1.13 -9.52
C LEU A 42 -3.68 -0.33 -9.05
N THR A 43 -4.68 -1.12 -9.51
CA THR A 43 -4.75 -2.54 -9.17
C THR A 43 -3.60 -3.32 -9.79
N LEU A 44 -3.27 -3.06 -11.07
CA LEU A 44 -2.15 -3.72 -11.75
C LEU A 44 -0.81 -3.43 -11.05
N ALA A 45 -0.52 -2.17 -10.76
CA ALA A 45 0.70 -1.77 -10.06
C ALA A 45 0.78 -2.37 -8.65
N PHE A 46 -0.36 -2.45 -7.94
CA PHE A 46 -0.45 -3.13 -6.65
C PHE A 46 -0.09 -4.61 -6.78
N GLU A 47 -0.71 -5.34 -7.72
CA GLU A 47 -0.47 -6.78 -7.91
C GLU A 47 0.99 -7.08 -8.29
N LEU A 48 1.57 -6.29 -9.21
CA LEU A 48 2.98 -6.43 -9.61
C LEU A 48 3.94 -6.06 -8.47
N GLY A 49 3.55 -5.12 -7.60
CA GLY A 49 4.34 -4.64 -6.47
C GLY A 49 4.17 -5.42 -5.16
N ARG A 50 3.36 -6.49 -5.12
CA ARG A 50 2.94 -7.14 -3.86
C ARG A 50 4.06 -7.52 -2.92
N GLN A 51 5.16 -8.07 -3.43
CA GLN A 51 6.31 -8.47 -2.60
C GLN A 51 7.01 -7.26 -1.97
N ARG A 52 7.19 -6.19 -2.76
CA ARG A 52 7.78 -4.93 -2.30
C ARG A 52 6.89 -4.25 -1.25
N ILE A 53 5.58 -4.22 -1.49
CA ILE A 53 4.59 -3.69 -0.54
C ILE A 53 4.61 -4.50 0.77
N ALA A 54 4.61 -5.83 0.69
CA ALA A 54 4.64 -6.70 1.86
C ALA A 54 5.88 -6.46 2.74
N GLY A 55 7.06 -6.37 2.12
CA GLY A 55 8.31 -6.06 2.84
C GLY A 55 8.30 -4.67 3.49
N ALA A 56 7.75 -3.68 2.79
CA ALA A 56 7.65 -2.31 3.28
C ALA A 56 6.68 -2.15 4.46
N VAL A 57 5.52 -2.81 4.43
CA VAL A 57 4.50 -2.62 5.47
C VAL A 57 4.74 -3.42 6.74
N ALA A 58 5.50 -4.53 6.65
CA ALA A 58 5.79 -5.38 7.81
C ALA A 58 6.38 -4.61 9.02
N PRO A 59 7.42 -3.76 8.87
CA PRO A 59 7.98 -2.99 10.00
C PRO A 59 7.10 -1.84 10.48
N MET A 60 6.14 -1.36 9.67
CA MET A 60 5.25 -0.23 10.02
C MET A 60 4.21 -0.59 11.08
N CYS A 61 4.22 -1.83 11.54
CA CYS A 61 3.16 -2.45 12.31
C CYS A 61 3.51 -2.58 13.80
N ALA A 62 4.48 -1.84 14.34
CA ALA A 62 4.79 -1.89 15.78
C ALA A 62 3.72 -1.18 16.65
N GLU A 63 3.27 0.01 16.24
CA GLU A 63 2.36 0.86 17.03
C GLU A 63 1.08 1.17 16.23
N TYR A 64 0.06 0.29 16.32
CA TYR A 64 -1.18 0.44 15.57
C TYR A 64 -2.37 0.75 16.47
N ALA A 65 -2.91 1.96 16.33
CA ALA A 65 -4.07 2.43 17.07
C ALA A 65 -5.41 2.21 16.33
N GLY A 66 -5.48 1.30 15.35
CA GLY A 66 -6.70 1.03 14.59
C GLY A 66 -6.96 1.94 13.38
N GLN A 67 -6.10 2.94 13.16
CA GLN A 67 -6.19 3.87 12.03
C GLN A 67 -5.57 3.32 10.74
N ARG A 68 -6.08 3.74 9.58
CA ARG A 68 -5.50 3.37 8.29
C ARG A 68 -4.14 4.03 8.09
N ILE A 69 -3.10 3.24 7.84
CA ILE A 69 -1.74 3.71 7.59
C ILE A 69 -1.64 4.18 6.13
N ALA A 70 -1.29 5.44 5.91
CA ALA A 70 -1.09 5.97 4.56
C ALA A 70 0.39 5.84 4.15
N LEU A 71 0.63 5.10 3.07
CA LEU A 71 1.95 4.99 2.45
C LEU A 71 2.37 6.32 1.84
N LYS A 72 3.65 6.62 1.94
CA LYS A 72 4.31 7.83 1.44
C LYS A 72 5.40 7.43 0.45
N THR A 73 5.83 8.38 -0.37
CA THR A 73 7.05 8.22 -1.15
C THR A 73 8.22 7.96 -0.20
N GLY A 74 9.05 6.95 -0.50
CA GLY A 74 10.11 6.43 0.34
C GLY A 74 9.74 5.12 1.01
N ASP A 75 8.45 4.91 1.33
CA ASP A 75 8.01 3.77 2.14
C ASP A 75 8.21 2.42 1.45
N LEU A 76 8.10 2.38 0.11
CA LEU A 76 8.22 1.13 -0.62
C LEU A 76 9.69 0.77 -0.93
N HIS A 77 10.67 1.58 -0.53
CA HIS A 77 12.08 1.21 -0.69
C HIS A 77 12.50 0.26 0.45
N ALA A 78 12.49 -1.04 0.16
CA ALA A 78 13.07 -2.07 1.03
C ALA A 78 14.61 -2.08 0.89
#